data_AF-F1W555-F1
#
_entry.id   AF-F1W555-F1
#
_cell.length_a   1.000
_cell.length_b   1.000
_cell.length_c   1.000
_cell.angle_alpha   90.00
_cell.angle_beta   90.00
_cell.angle_gamma   90.00
#
_symmetry.space_group_name_H-M   'P 1'
#
loop_
_entity.id
_entity.type
_entity.pdbx_description
1 polymer ?
#
loop_
_entity_poly.entity_id
_entity_poly.type
_entity_poly.pdbx_seq_one_letter_code
_entity_poly.pdbx_strand_id
1 'polypeptide(L)'
;MDDFDDDRAGATLQAIPWTPLETIADVELWIDNLNRDLHAVIRKQTVNSPGVCFDLAEGGEIFLHTNGDGDVLLDVTEEAEWVAPLIAAATQVAAPVASLWLLPGHVLTQLVLGLSPLVGATRLVLQHEYRSKKNKWR
;
A
#
# COMPACT_ATOMS: atom_id res chain seq x y z
N MET A 1 24.88 13.15 -26.35
CA MET A 1 23.60 13.84 -26.13
C MET A 1 22.62 12.77 -25.70
N ASP A 2 22.32 12.81 -24.40
CA ASP A 2 21.03 12.47 -23.76
C ASP A 2 20.52 11.03 -24.00
N ASP A 3 20.48 10.14 -23.01
CA ASP A 3 19.63 10.26 -21.82
C ASP A 3 20.12 9.27 -20.72
N PHE A 4 20.57 9.80 -19.59
CA PHE A 4 20.81 9.05 -18.35
C PHE A 4 19.74 9.50 -17.35
N ASP A 5 18.55 8.91 -17.42
CA ASP A 5 17.44 9.06 -16.47
C ASP A 5 16.56 7.82 -16.74
N ASP A 6 16.32 6.84 -15.87
CA ASP A 6 15.90 6.84 -14.48
C ASP A 6 16.10 5.40 -13.94
N ASP A 7 17.21 5.14 -13.24
CA ASP A 7 17.54 3.83 -12.63
C ASP A 7 17.31 3.88 -11.10
N ARG A 8 16.29 4.61 -10.61
CA ARG A 8 16.02 4.74 -9.16
C ARG A 8 14.56 4.68 -8.72
N ALA A 9 13.62 4.30 -9.58
CA ALA A 9 12.30 3.86 -9.12
C ALA A 9 12.35 2.35 -8.81
N GLY A 10 12.18 1.97 -7.54
CA GLY A 10 12.14 0.56 -7.13
C GLY A 10 11.22 -0.23 -8.04
N ALA A 11 11.68 -1.38 -8.55
CA ALA A 11 11.00 -2.14 -9.60
C ALA A 11 9.51 -2.36 -9.30
N THR A 12 8.63 -1.51 -9.83
CA THR A 12 7.18 -1.63 -9.67
C THR A 12 6.61 -2.31 -10.89
N LEU A 13 5.71 -3.27 -10.67
CA LEU A 13 5.01 -3.93 -11.77
C LEU A 13 3.94 -2.98 -12.34
N GLN A 14 3.49 -3.25 -13.58
CA GLN A 14 2.48 -2.43 -14.26
C GLN A 14 1.24 -2.24 -13.37
N ALA A 15 0.74 -1.01 -13.30
CA ALA A 15 -0.49 -0.69 -12.59
C ALA A 15 -1.69 -1.34 -13.28
N ILE A 16 -2.54 -1.99 -12.48
CA ILE A 16 -3.75 -2.68 -12.92
C ILE A 16 -4.93 -1.80 -12.49
N PRO A 17 -5.89 -1.51 -13.39
CA PRO A 17 -7.07 -0.74 -13.03
C PRO A 17 -7.86 -1.44 -11.91
N TRP A 18 -8.28 -0.68 -10.91
CA TRP A 18 -8.96 -1.23 -9.75
C TRP A 18 -10.38 -1.66 -10.10
N THR A 19 -10.79 -2.82 -9.58
CA THR A 19 -12.17 -3.27 -9.62
C THR A 19 -12.75 -3.12 -8.21
N PRO A 20 -13.79 -2.30 -7.99
CA PRO A 20 -14.36 -2.10 -6.67
C PRO A 20 -14.81 -3.43 -6.03
N LEU A 21 -14.30 -3.68 -4.85
CA LEU A 21 -14.69 -4.77 -3.97
C LEU A 21 -15.88 -4.31 -3.11
N GLU A 22 -16.98 -5.06 -3.14
CA GLU A 22 -18.24 -4.69 -2.47
C GLU A 22 -18.49 -5.52 -1.20
N THR A 23 -17.92 -6.73 -1.13
CA THR A 23 -18.11 -7.65 -0.01
C THR A 23 -16.79 -8.05 0.64
N ILE A 24 -16.88 -8.50 1.89
CA ILE A 24 -15.75 -9.10 2.62
C ILE A 24 -15.17 -10.28 1.83
N ALA A 25 -16.02 -11.09 1.18
CA ALA A 25 -15.57 -12.24 0.40
C ALA A 25 -14.73 -11.83 -0.81
N ASP A 26 -15.07 -10.72 -1.47
CA ASP A 26 -14.29 -10.19 -2.60
C ASP A 26 -12.91 -9.72 -2.12
N VAL A 27 -12.85 -9.09 -0.94
CA VAL A 27 -11.60 -8.65 -0.33
C VAL A 27 -10.71 -9.82 0.05
N GLU A 28 -11.25 -10.85 0.70
CA GLU A 28 -10.47 -12.05 1.04
C GLU A 28 -9.93 -12.75 -0.22
N LEU A 29 -10.73 -12.82 -1.28
CA LEU A 29 -10.30 -13.36 -2.57
C LEU A 29 -9.19 -12.51 -3.20
N TRP A 30 -9.32 -11.19 -3.14
CA TRP A 30 -8.29 -10.26 -3.61
C TRP A 30 -6.98 -10.40 -2.81
N ILE A 31 -7.05 -10.50 -1.48
CA ILE A 31 -5.89 -10.72 -0.60
C ILE A 31 -5.19 -12.04 -0.95
N ASP A 32 -5.93 -13.12 -1.16
CA ASP A 32 -5.34 -14.41 -1.53
C ASP A 32 -4.62 -14.31 -2.90
N ASN A 33 -5.26 -13.70 -3.90
CA ASN A 33 -4.62 -13.48 -5.21
C ASN A 33 -3.35 -12.62 -5.09
N LEU A 34 -3.40 -11.53 -4.33
CA LEU A 34 -2.25 -10.69 -4.04
C LEU A 34 -1.11 -11.48 -3.40
N ASN A 35 -1.41 -12.31 -2.39
CA ASN A 35 -0.42 -13.16 -1.74
C ASN A 35 0.21 -14.17 -2.71
N ARG A 36 -0.59 -14.78 -3.59
CA ARG A 36 -0.08 -15.68 -4.64
C ARG A 36 0.88 -14.96 -5.58
N ASP A 37 0.52 -13.76 -6.03
CA ASP A 37 1.35 -12.97 -6.94
C ASP A 37 2.64 -12.51 -6.25
N LEU A 38 2.57 -12.03 -5.02
CA LEU A 38 3.75 -11.68 -4.21
C LEU A 38 4.69 -12.88 -4.04
N HIS A 39 4.16 -14.06 -3.69
CA HIS A 39 4.97 -15.27 -3.60
C HIS A 39 5.61 -15.66 -4.94
N ALA A 40 4.92 -15.47 -6.07
CA ALA A 40 5.46 -15.75 -7.39
C ALA A 40 6.62 -14.81 -7.74
N VAL A 41 6.55 -13.53 -7.32
CA VAL A 41 7.61 -12.55 -7.57
C VAL A 41 8.80 -12.74 -6.63
N ILE A 42 8.57 -12.98 -5.33
CA ILE A 42 9.64 -13.24 -4.34
C ILE A 42 10.49 -14.45 -4.75
N ARG A 43 9.92 -15.46 -5.40
CA ARG A 43 10.67 -16.62 -5.91
C ARG A 43 11.61 -16.28 -7.07
N LYS A 44 11.38 -15.19 -7.80
CA LYS A 44 12.14 -14.82 -9.01
C LYS A 44 13.29 -13.85 -8.73
N GLN A 45 13.23 -13.09 -7.63
CA GLN A 45 14.21 -12.04 -7.33
C GLN A 45 14.28 -11.74 -5.84
N THR A 46 15.36 -11.10 -5.38
CA THR A 46 15.46 -10.57 -4.01
C THR A 46 14.53 -9.36 -3.89
N VAL A 47 13.53 -9.46 -3.02
CA VAL A 47 12.50 -8.44 -2.78
C VAL A 47 12.70 -7.90 -1.37
N ASN A 48 12.79 -6.57 -1.24
CA ASN A 48 12.95 -5.91 0.06
C ASN A 48 11.62 -5.25 0.42
N SER A 49 10.89 -5.85 1.36
CA SER A 49 9.57 -5.40 1.82
C SER A 49 8.50 -5.41 0.71
N PRO A 50 8.12 -6.61 0.19
CA PRO A 50 7.07 -6.74 -0.82
C PRO A 50 5.74 -6.16 -0.33
N GLY A 51 5.09 -5.36 -1.16
CA GLY A 51 3.79 -4.81 -0.84
C GLY A 51 2.95 -4.50 -2.06
N VAL A 52 1.89 -3.75 -1.82
CA VAL A 52 0.99 -3.23 -2.84
C VAL A 52 0.87 -1.72 -2.67
N CYS A 53 0.83 -0.99 -3.77
CA CYS A 53 0.49 0.42 -3.78
C CYS A 53 -0.90 0.58 -4.37
N PHE A 54 -1.73 1.35 -3.67
CA PHE A 54 -3.02 1.82 -4.15
C PHE A 54 -2.86 3.25 -4.66
N ASP A 55 -3.09 3.43 -5.95
CA ASP A 55 -3.21 4.74 -6.58
C ASP A 55 -4.65 5.24 -6.39
N LEU A 56 -4.83 6.33 -5.65
CA LEU A 56 -6.15 6.88 -5.36
C LEU A 56 -6.66 7.71 -6.54
N ALA A 57 -7.94 7.57 -6.87
CA ALA A 57 -8.55 8.23 -8.02
C ALA A 57 -8.57 9.77 -7.90
N GLU A 58 -8.68 10.29 -6.68
CA GLU A 58 -8.67 11.73 -6.39
C GLU A 58 -7.26 12.29 -6.09
N GLY A 59 -6.24 11.44 -6.19
CA GLY A 59 -4.84 11.80 -5.97
C GLY A 59 -4.27 11.26 -4.66
N GLY A 60 -2.96 10.98 -4.71
CA GLY A 60 -2.21 10.36 -3.62
C GLY A 60 -2.09 8.85 -3.75
N GLU A 61 -1.18 8.28 -2.96
CA GLU A 61 -0.81 6.87 -2.99
C GLU A 61 -0.78 6.32 -1.56
N ILE A 62 -1.19 5.06 -1.42
CA ILE A 62 -1.09 4.33 -0.16
C ILE A 62 -0.29 3.05 -0.41
N PHE A 63 0.86 2.92 0.23
CA PHE A 63 1.66 1.71 0.18
C PHE A 63 1.29 0.82 1.37
N LEU A 64 0.98 -0.44 1.09
CA LEU A 64 0.59 -1.44 2.07
C LEU A 64 1.58 -2.60 2.06
N HIS A 65 2.04 -2.98 3.25
CA HIS A 65 2.87 -4.15 3.49
C HIS A 65 2.46 -4.87 4.75
N THR A 66 2.50 -6.20 4.73
CA THR A 66 2.34 -7.02 5.94
C THR A 66 3.70 -7.50 6.41
N ASN A 67 4.07 -7.18 7.66
CA ASN A 67 5.34 -7.62 8.22
C ASN A 67 5.29 -9.09 8.66
N GLY A 68 6.42 -9.63 9.13
CA GLY A 68 6.52 -11.02 9.58
C GLY A 68 5.74 -11.36 10.86
N ASP A 69 5.26 -10.34 11.60
CA ASP A 69 4.41 -10.52 12.79
C ASP A 69 2.92 -10.62 12.42
N GLY A 70 2.57 -10.27 11.18
CA GLY A 70 1.19 -10.21 10.69
C GLY A 70 0.54 -8.84 10.85
N ASP A 71 1.28 -7.81 11.28
CA ASP A 71 0.79 -6.43 11.28
C ASP A 71 0.86 -5.81 9.89
N VAL A 72 -0.08 -4.90 9.64
CA VAL A 72 -0.16 -4.12 8.40
C VAL A 72 0.52 -2.78 8.62
N LEU A 73 1.52 -2.50 7.79
CA LEU A 73 2.13 -1.20 7.64
C LEU A 73 1.48 -0.49 6.46
N LEU A 74 0.98 0.73 6.70
CA LEU A 74 0.58 1.63 5.63
C LEU A 74 1.49 2.84 5.62
N ASP A 75 2.02 3.18 4.45
CA ASP A 75 2.68 4.46 4.20
C ASP A 75 1.75 5.29 3.32
N VAL A 76 1.21 6.37 3.89
CA VAL A 76 0.25 7.27 3.23
C VAL A 76 1.02 8.49 2.75
N THR A 77 1.04 8.74 1.44
CA THR A 77 1.74 9.93 0.92
C THR A 77 1.07 11.22 1.39
N GLU A 78 1.81 12.33 1.36
CA GLU A 78 1.31 13.65 1.76
C GLU A 78 0.05 14.06 0.96
N GLU A 79 0.02 13.71 -0.32
CA GLU A 79 -1.13 13.91 -1.20
C GLU A 79 -2.34 13.05 -0.84
N ALA A 80 -2.14 11.94 -0.12
CA ALA A 80 -3.17 11.05 0.38
C ALA A 80 -3.56 11.32 1.84
N GLU A 81 -3.04 12.37 2.50
CA GLU A 81 -3.33 12.64 3.92
C GLU A 81 -4.84 12.80 4.19
N TRP A 82 -5.60 13.24 3.18
CA TRP A 82 -7.05 13.38 3.25
C TRP A 82 -7.80 12.06 3.52
N VAL A 83 -7.19 10.89 3.28
CA VAL A 83 -7.79 9.58 3.60
C VAL A 83 -7.59 9.15 5.06
N ALA A 84 -6.74 9.83 5.83
CA ALA A 84 -6.49 9.54 7.24
C ALA A 84 -7.76 9.34 8.10
N PRO A 85 -8.80 10.18 8.03
CA PRO A 85 -10.04 9.96 8.79
C PRO A 85 -10.78 8.67 8.38
N LEU A 86 -10.70 8.26 7.11
CA LEU A 86 -11.28 7.01 6.65
C LEU A 86 -10.48 5.81 7.17
N ILE A 87 -9.15 5.86 7.10
CA ILE A 87 -8.28 4.81 7.66
C ILE A 87 -8.57 4.67 9.16
N ALA A 88 -8.64 5.77 9.90
CA ALA A 88 -8.96 5.74 11.32
C ALA A 88 -10.36 5.15 11.60
N ALA A 89 -11.36 5.51 10.79
CA ALA A 89 -12.71 4.97 10.91
C ALA A 89 -12.77 3.47 10.60
N ALA A 90 -12.10 3.01 9.54
CA ALA A 90 -12.10 1.60 9.14
C ALA A 90 -11.33 0.70 10.11
N THR A 91 -10.26 1.23 10.71
CA THR A 91 -9.33 0.45 11.56
C THR A 91 -9.56 0.64 13.05
N GLN A 92 -10.31 1.68 13.45
CA GLN A 92 -10.44 2.13 14.84
C GLN A 92 -9.09 2.48 15.49
N VAL A 93 -8.07 2.79 14.69
CA VAL A 93 -6.74 3.23 15.15
C VAL A 93 -6.63 4.74 14.97
N ALA A 94 -6.11 5.44 15.97
CA ALA A 94 -5.90 6.88 15.89
C ALA A 94 -4.83 7.22 14.85
N ALA A 95 -5.06 8.29 14.09
CA ALA A 95 -4.10 8.76 13.10
C ALA A 95 -2.76 9.11 13.75
N PRO A 96 -1.64 8.50 13.31
CA PRO A 96 -0.32 8.85 13.79
C PRO A 96 0.09 10.25 13.32
N VAL A 97 1.03 10.86 14.04
CA VAL A 97 1.65 12.14 13.64
C VAL A 97 2.57 11.97 12.42
N ALA A 98 2.96 10.73 12.11
CA ALA A 98 3.76 10.38 10.94
C ALA A 98 2.87 9.81 9.83
N SER A 99 3.35 9.86 8.58
CA SER A 99 2.72 9.24 7.41
C SER A 99 2.61 7.70 7.45
N LEU A 100 3.30 7.06 8.40
CA LEU A 100 3.35 5.61 8.54
C LEU A 100 2.39 5.13 9.63
N TRP A 101 1.43 4.30 9.25
CA TRP A 101 0.48 3.63 10.13
C TRP A 101 0.93 2.21 10.40
N LEU A 102 0.91 1.82 11.67
CA LEU A 102 1.06 0.44 12.09
C LEU A 102 -0.30 -0.03 12.59
N LEU A 103 -0.87 -1.02 11.91
CA LEU A 103 -2.22 -1.51 12.12
C LEU A 103 -2.18 -3.00 12.42
N PRO A 104 -3.05 -3.50 13.32
CA PRO A 104 -3.10 -4.91 13.62
C PRO A 104 -3.69 -5.70 12.44
N GLY A 105 -3.12 -6.86 12.08
CA GLY A 105 -3.48 -7.60 10.86
C GLY A 105 -4.97 -7.86 10.60
N HIS A 106 -5.76 -8.02 11.66
CA HIS A 106 -7.20 -8.30 11.57
C HIS A 106 -8.03 -7.15 10.96
N VAL A 107 -7.49 -5.93 10.88
CA VAL A 107 -8.21 -4.79 10.27
C VAL A 107 -7.98 -4.68 8.77
N LEU A 108 -7.09 -5.50 8.19
CA LEU A 108 -6.73 -5.44 6.76
C LEU A 108 -7.97 -5.51 5.86
N THR A 109 -8.84 -6.48 6.11
CA THR A 109 -10.03 -6.71 5.29
C THR A 109 -10.98 -5.52 5.33
N GLN A 110 -11.21 -4.93 6.52
CA GLN A 110 -12.07 -3.75 6.68
C GLN A 110 -11.46 -2.50 6.08
N LEU A 111 -10.14 -2.34 6.21
CA LEU A 111 -9.38 -1.26 5.60
C LEU A 111 -9.49 -1.30 4.07
N VAL A 112 -9.21 -2.44 3.45
CA VAL A 112 -9.27 -2.60 1.98
C VAL A 112 -10.70 -2.41 1.48
N LEU A 113 -11.70 -2.92 2.21
CA LEU A 113 -13.11 -2.69 1.89
C LEU A 113 -13.47 -1.20 1.93
N GLY A 114 -13.01 -0.47 2.95
CA GLY A 114 -13.25 0.96 3.10
C GLY A 114 -12.53 1.82 2.07
N LEU A 115 -11.31 1.43 1.66
CA LEU A 115 -10.51 2.14 0.65
C LEU A 115 -10.95 1.83 -0.78
N SER A 116 -11.51 0.64 -1.03
CA SER A 116 -11.98 0.15 -2.33
C SER A 116 -12.66 1.20 -3.23
N PRO A 117 -13.63 2.02 -2.77
CA PRO A 117 -14.27 3.03 -3.64
C PRO A 117 -13.37 4.20 -4.04
N LEU A 118 -12.24 4.42 -3.34
CA LEU A 118 -11.30 5.51 -3.61
C LEU A 118 -10.13 5.10 -4.50
N VAL A 119 -9.89 3.80 -4.66
CA VAL A 119 -8.76 3.28 -5.45
C VAL A 119 -9.10 3.35 -6.93
N GLY A 120 -8.21 3.98 -7.71
CA GLY A 120 -8.29 4.01 -9.18
C GLY A 120 -7.47 2.88 -9.81
N ALA A 121 -6.29 2.59 -9.27
CA ALA A 121 -5.44 1.50 -9.73
C ALA A 121 -4.63 0.88 -8.57
N THR A 122 -4.12 -0.32 -8.80
CA THR A 122 -3.27 -1.04 -7.85
C THR A 122 -2.03 -1.57 -8.55
N ARG A 123 -0.89 -1.55 -7.86
CA ARG A 123 0.37 -2.08 -8.39
C ARG A 123 1.19 -2.80 -7.33
N LEU A 124 1.91 -3.84 -7.72
CA LEU A 124 2.82 -4.53 -6.82
C LEU A 124 4.11 -3.74 -6.66
N VAL A 125 4.56 -3.61 -5.42
CA VAL A 125 5.79 -2.90 -5.07
C VAL A 125 6.80 -3.89 -4.52
N LEU A 126 7.94 -3.99 -5.20
CA LEU A 126 8.99 -4.97 -4.87
C LEU A 126 10.06 -4.38 -3.96
N GLN A 127 10.16 -3.06 -3.92
CA GLN A 127 11.01 -2.33 -2.99
C GLN A 127 10.31 -1.02 -2.62
N HIS A 128 9.88 -0.90 -1.36
CA HIS A 128 9.42 0.35 -0.78
C HIS A 128 10.12 0.59 0.55
N GLU A 129 10.73 1.76 0.69
CA GLU A 129 11.23 2.19 1.98
C GLU A 129 10.05 2.75 2.79
N TYR A 130 9.39 1.88 3.57
CA TYR A 130 8.38 2.28 4.58
C TYR A 130 9.07 3.09 5.69
N ARG A 131 9.45 4.34 5.38
CA ARG A 131 10.16 5.25 6.28
C ARG A 131 9.25 6.41 6.61
N SER A 132 8.98 6.58 7.90
CA SER A 132 8.54 7.88 8.40
C SER A 132 9.57 8.93 7.97
N LYS A 133 9.16 9.95 7.21
CA LYS A 133 10.01 11.11 6.92
C LYS A 133 10.59 11.62 8.25
N LYS A 134 11.86 11.32 8.55
CA LYS A 134 12.60 12.06 9.59
C LYS A 134 12.61 13.50 9.09
N ASN A 135 11.86 14.36 9.76
CA ASN A 135 11.96 15.80 9.57
C ASN A 135 13.46 16.16 9.54
N LYS A 136 13.92 16.62 8.38
CA LYS A 136 15.22 17.27 8.25
C LYS A 136 15.12 18.59 9.02
N TRP A 137 15.38 18.54 10.32
CA TRP A 137 15.65 19.76 11.07
C TRP A 137 17.02 20.28 10.65
N ARG A 138 17.04 21.56 10.28
CA ARG A 138 18.20 22.33 9.80
C ARG A 138 19.20 22.60 10.92
#